data_AF-A0A2K3KDN9-F1
#
_entry.id   AF-A0A2K3KDN9-F1
#
_cell.length_a   1.000
_cell.length_b   1.000
_cell.length_c   1.000
_cell.angle_alpha   90.00
_cell.angle_beta   90.00
_cell.angle_gamma   90.00
#
_symmetry.space_group_name_H-M   'P 1'
#
loop_
_entity.id
_entity.type
_entity.pdbx_description
1 polymer ?
#
loop_
_entity_poly.entity_id
_entity_poly.type
_entity_poly.pdbx_seq_one_letter_code
_entity_poly.pdbx_strand_id
1 'polypeptide(L)' 'MADNDCVHRSAVQPPPTWQNTTRPVTALPQRLEPEPGEALDARRNDQGEVEVLVKWERLPEFENSWEIADKMR' A
#
# COMPACT_ATOMS: atom_id res chain seq x y z
N MET A 1 -57.24 22.00 34.65
CA MET A 1 -56.80 21.95 33.25
C MET A 1 -55.27 22.03 33.28
N ALA A 2 -54.58 20.93 32.97
CA ALA A 2 -53.14 20.99 32.74
C ALA A 2 -52.97 20.84 31.24
N ASP A 3 -52.56 21.92 30.61
CA ASP A 3 -52.42 22.03 29.17
C ASP A 3 -51.48 20.95 28.63
N ASN A 4 -52.06 20.30 27.64
CA ASN A 4 -51.58 19.15 26.94
C ASN A 4 -50.87 19.66 25.69
N ASP A 5 -49.55 19.83 25.72
CA ASP A 5 -48.77 19.92 24.47
C ASP A 5 -47.29 19.58 24.71
N CYS A 6 -47.00 18.30 24.91
CA CYS A 6 -45.65 17.78 24.80
C CYS A 6 -45.45 17.26 23.37
N VAL A 7 -45.48 18.15 22.38
CA VAL A 7 -45.08 17.81 21.01
C VAL A 7 -43.57 18.04 20.88
N HIS A 8 -42.77 17.15 21.48
CA HIS A 8 -41.41 16.94 20.99
C HIS A 8 -41.42 15.71 20.09
N ARG A 9 -41.88 15.96 18.85
CA ARG A 9 -41.72 15.06 17.71
C ARG A 9 -40.22 14.77 17.60
N SER A 10 -39.79 13.62 18.11
CA SER A 10 -38.41 13.17 17.95
C SER A 10 -38.18 13.02 16.45
N ALA A 11 -37.41 13.96 15.89
CA ALA A 11 -36.94 13.85 14.52
C ALA A 11 -36.07 12.60 14.45
N VAL A 12 -36.64 11.50 13.96
CA VAL A 12 -35.87 10.35 13.50
C VAL A 12 -35.06 10.86 12.32
N GLN A 13 -33.81 11.23 12.59
CA GLN A 13 -32.89 11.63 11.54
C GLN A 13 -32.75 10.44 10.58
N PRO A 14 -32.99 10.61 9.27
CA PRO A 14 -32.70 9.54 8.32
C PRO A 14 -31.19 9.22 8.41
N PRO A 15 -30.79 7.95 8.19
CA PRO A 15 -29.38 7.60 8.19
C PRO A 15 -28.66 8.47 7.16
N PRO A 16 -27.40 8.87 7.43
CA PRO A 16 -26.62 9.60 6.44
C PRO A 16 -26.60 8.76 5.18
N THR A 17 -27.17 9.28 4.11
CA THR A 17 -27.04 8.66 2.79
C THR A 17 -25.54 8.58 2.54
N TRP A 18 -25.05 7.37 2.24
CA TRP A 18 -23.65 7.13 1.90
C TRP A 18 -23.38 7.84 0.58
N GLN A 19 -23.19 9.15 0.64
CA GLN A 19 -22.68 9.91 -0.48
C GLN A 19 -21.33 9.29 -0.79
N ASN A 20 -21.19 8.79 -2.02
CA ASN A 20 -19.95 8.34 -2.62
C ASN A 20 -18.92 9.44 -2.47
N THR A 21 -18.27 9.45 -1.31
CA THR A 21 -17.09 10.22 -1.06
C THR A 21 -16.02 9.36 -1.70
N THR A 22 -15.88 9.51 -3.00
CA THR A 22 -14.60 9.31 -3.65
C THR A 22 -13.67 10.26 -2.93
N ARG A 23 -13.12 9.80 -1.79
CA ARG A 23 -11.90 10.36 -1.25
C ARG A 23 -11.00 10.41 -2.49
N PRO A 24 -10.49 11.58 -2.92
CA PRO A 24 -9.36 11.53 -3.82
C PRO A 24 -8.41 10.58 -3.09
N VAL A 25 -8.03 9.46 -3.73
CA VAL A 25 -6.99 8.58 -3.20
C VAL A 25 -5.88 9.55 -2.88
N THR A 26 -5.77 9.90 -1.60
CA THR A 26 -4.78 10.85 -1.11
C THR A 26 -3.54 10.12 -1.50
N ALA A 27 -2.85 10.63 -2.53
CA ALA A 27 -1.75 9.95 -3.17
C ALA A 27 -0.92 9.39 -2.03
N LEU A 28 -0.98 8.06 -1.87
CA LEU A 28 -0.20 7.40 -0.84
C LEU A 28 1.20 7.96 -1.08
N PRO A 29 1.89 8.50 -0.07
CA PRO A 29 3.23 9.00 -0.26
C PRO A 29 3.94 7.91 -1.04
N GLN A 30 4.30 8.22 -2.29
CA GLN A 30 4.69 7.24 -3.29
C GLN A 30 5.61 6.28 -2.57
N ARG A 31 5.17 5.02 -2.42
CA ARG A 31 5.96 4.01 -1.71
C ARG A 31 7.20 3.92 -2.57
N LEU A 32 8.26 4.63 -2.16
CA LEU A 32 9.52 4.68 -2.88
C LEU A 32 9.94 3.22 -2.93
N GLU A 33 9.85 2.64 -4.12
CA GLU A 33 10.36 1.30 -4.35
C GLU A 33 11.85 1.39 -4.05
N PRO A 34 12.40 0.45 -3.26
CA PRO A 34 13.80 0.48 -2.92
C PRO A 34 14.61 0.36 -4.22
N GLU A 35 15.52 1.29 -4.45
CA GLU A 35 16.41 1.21 -5.60
C GLU A 35 17.43 0.08 -5.38
N PRO A 36 17.74 -0.73 -6.40
CA PRO A 36 18.78 -1.73 -6.31
C PRO A 36 20.14 -1.03 -6.16
N GLY A 37 20.89 -1.36 -5.11
CA GLY A 37 22.19 -0.75 -4.84
C GLY A 37 23.33 -1.50 -5.53
N GLU A 38 23.84 -2.55 -4.87
CA GLU A 38 25.01 -3.31 -5.32
C GLU A 38 24.67 -4.78 -5.53
N ALA A 39 25.23 -5.38 -6.58
CA ALA A 39 25.18 -6.83 -6.78
C ALA A 39 26.28 -7.50 -5.93
N LEU A 40 25.87 -8.28 -4.94
CA LEU A 40 26.79 -8.94 -4.01
C LEU A 40 27.32 -10.28 -4.53
N ASP A 41 26.50 -10.99 -5.31
CA ASP A 41 26.82 -12.33 -5.80
C ASP A 41 26.06 -12.64 -7.10
N ALA A 42 26.50 -13.68 -7.81
CA ALA A 42 25.88 -14.16 -9.04
C ALA A 42 25.85 -15.69 -9.07
N ARG A 43 24.70 -16.27 -9.43
CA ARG A 43 24.54 -17.72 -9.57
C ARG A 43 23.73 -18.07 -10.81
N ARG A 44 23.78 -19.33 -11.20
CA ARG A 44 22.83 -19.90 -12.16
C ARG A 44 21.77 -20.70 -11.41
N ASN A 45 20.49 -20.44 -11.71
CA ASN A 45 19.39 -21.25 -11.20
C ASN A 45 19.28 -22.58 -11.97
N ASP A 46 18.39 -23.47 -11.51
CA ASP A 46 18.20 -24.79 -12.11
C ASP A 46 17.66 -24.73 -13.56
N GLN A 47 17.14 -23.57 -13.97
CA GLN A 47 16.66 -23.30 -15.33
C GLN A 47 17.80 -22.78 -16.23
N GLY A 48 19.00 -22.57 -15.70
CA GLY A 48 20.17 -22.06 -16.41
C GLY A 48 20.22 -20.54 -16.53
N GLU A 49 19.31 -19.82 -15.88
CA GLU A 49 19.28 -18.35 -15.88
C GLU A 49 20.25 -17.78 -14.85
N VAL A 50 20.84 -16.63 -15.17
CA VAL A 50 21.75 -15.93 -14.25
C VAL A 50 20.92 -15.03 -13.34
N GLU A 51 20.99 -15.33 -12.05
CA GLU A 51 20.44 -14.51 -10.97
C GLU A 51 21.59 -13.81 -10.25
N VAL A 52 21.37 -12.58 -9.83
CA VAL A 52 22.29 -11.83 -8.99
C VAL A 52 21.64 -11.47 -7.67
N LEU A 53 22.41 -11.57 -6.60
CA LEU A 53 21.96 -11.18 -5.27
C LEU A 53 22.08 -9.66 -5.16
N VAL A 54 20.94 -8.98 -5.12
CA VAL A 54 20.87 -7.52 -5.05
C VAL A 54 20.78 -7.08 -3.59
N LYS A 55 21.69 -6.18 -3.20
CA LYS A 55 21.57 -5.38 -1.98
C LYS A 55 20.75 -4.14 -2.26
N TRP A 56 19.56 -4.09 -1.69
CA TRP A 56 18.66 -2.95 -1.84
C TRP A 56 19.13 -1.75 -1.04
N GLU A 57 19.07 -0.56 -1.62
CA GLU A 57 19.41 0.66 -0.90
C GLU A 57 18.41 0.90 0.24
N ARG A 58 18.94 1.34 1.38
CA ARG A 58 18.17 1.68 2.59
C ARG A 58 17.39 0.53 3.20
N LEU A 59 17.60 -0.70 2.74
CA LEU A 59 17.05 -1.91 3.33
C LEU A 59 18.15 -2.73 4.01
N PRO A 60 17.79 -3.46 5.08
CA PRO A 60 18.70 -4.37 5.75
C PRO A 60 19.02 -5.59 4.86
N GLU A 61 20.13 -6.24 5.15
CA GLU A 61 20.66 -7.33 4.30
C GLU A 61 19.75 -8.55 4.21
N PHE A 62 18.83 -8.74 5.17
CA PHE A 62 17.84 -9.81 5.10
C PHE A 62 16.76 -9.59 4.03
N GLU A 63 16.63 -8.37 3.51
CA GLU A 63 15.76 -8.06 2.37
C GLU A 63 16.47 -8.28 1.03
N ASN A 64 17.74 -8.70 1.01
CA ASN A 64 18.46 -8.98 -0.22
C ASN A 64 17.75 -10.10 -1.00
N SER A 65 17.55 -9.86 -2.30
CA SER A 65 16.79 -10.76 -3.17
C SER A 65 17.65 -11.21 -4.34
N TRP A 66 17.38 -12.43 -4.83
CA TRP A 66 17.94 -12.91 -6.08
C TRP A 66 17.07 -12.43 -7.24
N GLU A 67 17.62 -11.54 -8.06
CA GLU A 67 16.93 -10.99 -9.23
C GLU A 67 17.59 -11.48 -10.52
N ILE A 68 16.78 -11.75 -11.54
CA ILE A 68 17.27 -12.19 -12.86
C ILE A 68 18.06 -11.05 -13.50
N ALA A 69 19.33 -11.30 -13.84
CA ALA A 69 20.23 -10.28 -14.38
C ALA A 69 19.71 -9.68 -15.71
N ASP A 70 18.98 -10.48 -16.50
CA ASP A 70 18.38 -10.02 -17.77
C ASP A 70 17.28 -8.97 -17.57
N LYS A 71 16.58 -8.99 -16.42
CA LYS A 71 15.52 -8.02 -16.10
C LYS A 71 16.05 -6.65 -15.67
N MET A 72 17.37 -6.52 -15.47
CA MET A 72 18.03 -5.28 -15.02
C MET A 72 18.75 -4.53 -16.15
N ARG A 73 18.33 -4.75 -17.41
CA ARG A 73 19.00 -4.23 -18.61
C ARG A 73 18.43 -2.92 -19.13
#